data_AF-A0A7G9Z439-F1
#
_entry.id   AF-A0A7G9Z439-F1
#
_cell.length_a   1.000
_cell.length_b   1.000
_cell.length_c   1.000
_cell.angle_alpha   90.00
_cell.angle_beta   90.00
_cell.angle_gamma   90.00
#
_symmetry.space_group_name_H-M   'P 1'
#
loop_
_entity.id
_entity.type
_entity.pdbx_description
1 polymer ?
#
loop_
_entity_poly.entity_id
_entity_poly.type
_entity_poly.pdbx_seq_one_letter_code
_entity_poly.pdbx_strand_id
1 'polypeptide(L)'
;MKGTRKREARGTQKSKAKGVKAKKKFLRADIIFPFIVILFVVFCFPLNESLTMAKRGGIKGPSDDWYEALSWMRENTPDPGVDYYALYPEDYTYPESAYSVMSWWDYGHWITRIAHRIPVANNFQQGIGGPHQGNTPGACVFFITKNESEANKVADALDMRYVVTDFMMADAMESYNNKYWAIALWANETPGCEMYLTERGTVFKMDEKYFNTMVTKLHMFDGREIIYKGEYVGKSSSIMPFHTKPLRHYRLVYESSKHVFPHVVLNAATEDVQAWKSYHGMNYTEKLLAFEQELHSGFHDPKNPDLFRWTPSFISPVSFVKVFEYVKGARIKGSAPNGSIVAIVTNITTNQGREFIYSQTTISNGSYEFVVPYSTEGPVEGGTNFDVLASPYIMRSGHLENETIAWDIEKEVEVDEREVIEGKTVSVDLLLLPS
;
A
#
# COMPACT_ATOMS: atom_id res chain seq x y z
N MET A 1 -12.92 -6.38 -103.80
CA MET A 1 -12.11 -6.40 -105.04
C MET A 1 -10.68 -6.04 -104.65
N LYS A 2 -9.71 -6.97 -104.81
CA LYS A 2 -8.22 -6.82 -104.68
C LYS A 2 -7.68 -6.30 -103.31
N GLY A 3 -6.82 -6.96 -102.55
CA GLY A 3 -5.95 -8.11 -102.78
C GLY A 3 -4.57 -7.75 -103.37
N THR A 4 -3.56 -7.49 -102.51
CA THR A 4 -2.10 -7.63 -102.77
C THR A 4 -1.33 -7.41 -101.44
N ARG A 5 -0.71 -8.38 -100.74
CA ARG A 5 0.56 -9.15 -100.96
C ARG A 5 1.78 -8.23 -101.23
N LYS A 6 2.90 -8.24 -100.47
CA LYS A 6 3.91 -9.29 -100.15
C LYS A 6 4.79 -8.83 -98.94
N ARG A 7 5.24 -9.68 -97.99
CA ARG A 7 6.35 -10.69 -97.95
C ARG A 7 7.75 -10.02 -97.83
N GLU A 8 8.60 -10.27 -96.82
CA GLU A 8 9.50 -11.43 -96.59
C GLU A 8 10.13 -11.34 -95.15
N ALA A 9 10.24 -12.41 -94.35
CA ALA A 9 11.34 -13.41 -94.19
C ALA A 9 12.71 -12.75 -93.83
N ARG A 10 13.60 -13.23 -92.94
CA ARG A 10 13.93 -14.56 -92.38
C ARG A 10 15.08 -14.33 -91.36
N GLY A 11 15.32 -15.26 -90.42
CA GLY A 11 16.66 -15.42 -89.83
C GLY A 11 16.69 -15.88 -88.37
N THR A 12 16.93 -17.17 -88.16
CA THR A 12 17.25 -17.77 -86.86
C THR A 12 18.65 -18.35 -86.96
N GLN A 13 19.56 -18.03 -86.03
CA GLN A 13 20.83 -18.76 -85.89
C GLN A 13 21.17 -18.93 -84.40
N LYS A 14 21.43 -20.19 -84.04
CA LYS A 14 21.72 -20.71 -82.68
C LYS A 14 23.16 -20.39 -82.24
N SER A 15 23.36 -20.22 -80.93
CA SER A 15 24.57 -20.69 -80.23
C SER A 15 24.33 -20.83 -78.72
N LYS A 16 24.93 -21.86 -78.11
CA LYS A 16 24.65 -22.46 -76.80
C LYS A 16 25.50 -21.85 -75.66
N ALA A 17 24.96 -21.89 -74.44
CA ALA A 17 25.50 -22.60 -73.24
C ALA A 17 25.63 -21.80 -71.93
N LYS A 18 25.10 -22.44 -70.87
CA LYS A 18 25.46 -22.41 -69.44
C LYS A 18 25.04 -21.23 -68.56
N GLY A 19 24.32 -21.56 -67.48
CA GLY A 19 24.28 -20.76 -66.26
C GLY A 19 23.07 -21.02 -65.37
N VAL A 20 23.13 -22.05 -64.53
CA VAL A 20 22.25 -22.19 -63.35
C VAL A 20 22.41 -20.94 -62.48
N LYS A 21 21.37 -20.13 -62.29
CA LYS A 21 21.31 -19.15 -61.18
C LYS A 21 19.87 -18.95 -60.68
N ALA A 22 19.61 -19.58 -59.55
CA ALA A 22 18.69 -19.25 -58.46
C ALA A 22 17.54 -18.25 -58.72
N LYS A 23 16.30 -18.72 -58.52
CA LYS A 23 15.17 -17.89 -58.12
C LYS A 23 15.49 -17.20 -56.78
N LYS A 24 16.08 -15.99 -56.81
CA LYS A 24 16.02 -15.08 -55.66
C LYS A 24 14.64 -14.45 -55.65
N LYS A 25 13.79 -14.89 -54.71
CA LYS A 25 12.57 -14.17 -54.31
C LYS A 25 12.96 -12.71 -54.05
N PHE A 26 12.35 -11.81 -54.80
CA PHE A 26 12.57 -10.37 -54.76
C PHE A 26 12.12 -9.79 -53.42
N LEU A 27 13.02 -9.75 -52.45
CA LEU A 27 13.07 -8.64 -51.50
C LEU A 27 13.81 -7.52 -52.22
N ARG A 28 13.05 -6.68 -52.93
CA ARG A 28 13.58 -5.50 -53.63
C ARG A 28 14.06 -4.50 -52.60
N ALA A 29 15.37 -4.48 -52.36
CA ALA A 29 16.00 -3.54 -51.41
C ALA A 29 15.64 -2.08 -51.75
N ASP A 30 15.44 -1.78 -53.02
CA ASP A 30 14.97 -0.51 -53.58
C ASP A 30 13.52 -0.14 -53.19
N ILE A 31 12.72 -1.09 -52.72
CA ILE A 31 11.34 -0.86 -52.22
C ILE A 31 11.30 -0.97 -50.68
N ILE A 32 12.05 -1.91 -50.12
CA ILE A 32 12.10 -2.14 -48.68
C ILE A 32 12.73 -0.94 -47.97
N PHE A 33 13.83 -0.41 -48.52
CA PHE A 33 14.51 0.74 -47.94
C PHE A 33 13.61 1.98 -47.84
N PRO A 34 12.95 2.46 -48.92
CA PRO A 34 12.04 3.59 -48.80
C PRO A 34 10.81 3.28 -47.93
N PHE A 35 10.31 2.04 -47.91
CA PHE A 35 9.21 1.67 -47.01
C PHE A 35 9.63 1.74 -45.54
N ILE A 36 10.81 1.25 -45.17
CA ILE A 36 11.36 1.38 -43.81
C ILE A 36 11.60 2.85 -43.46
N VAL A 37 12.12 3.65 -44.39
CA VAL A 37 12.32 5.09 -44.17
C VAL A 37 10.98 5.80 -43.97
N ILE A 38 9.95 5.48 -44.77
CA ILE A 38 8.60 6.03 -44.59
C ILE A 38 8.02 5.58 -43.25
N LEU A 39 8.14 4.30 -42.88
CA LEU A 39 7.69 3.80 -41.59
C LEU A 39 8.41 4.54 -40.44
N PHE A 40 9.72 4.71 -40.54
CA PHE A 40 10.50 5.42 -39.52
C PHE A 40 10.13 6.90 -39.45
N VAL A 41 9.95 7.59 -40.57
CA VAL A 41 9.57 9.02 -40.58
C VAL A 41 8.13 9.22 -40.11
N VAL A 42 7.19 8.39 -40.59
CA VAL A 42 5.76 8.48 -40.26
C VAL A 42 5.47 8.03 -38.83
N PHE A 43 6.18 7.02 -38.31
CA PHE A 43 5.91 6.50 -36.96
C PHE A 43 6.89 7.00 -35.92
N CYS A 44 8.19 7.17 -36.18
CA CYS A 44 9.12 7.60 -35.14
C CYS A 44 8.95 9.07 -34.74
N PHE A 45 8.54 9.96 -35.65
CA PHE A 45 8.31 11.37 -35.27
C PHE A 45 7.07 11.52 -34.36
N PRO A 46 5.89 10.96 -34.71
CA PRO A 46 4.75 10.95 -33.80
C PRO A 46 4.95 10.09 -32.55
N LEU A 47 5.71 8.99 -32.64
CA LEU A 47 6.06 8.16 -31.47
C LEU A 47 6.98 8.93 -30.52
N ASN A 48 7.97 9.68 -31.02
CA ASN A 48 8.84 10.48 -30.18
C ASN A 48 8.04 11.60 -29.49
N GLU A 49 7.16 12.30 -30.20
CA GLU A 49 6.22 13.26 -29.60
C GLU A 49 5.30 12.60 -28.56
N SER A 50 4.77 11.41 -28.85
CA SER A 50 3.92 10.64 -27.91
C SER A 50 4.68 10.18 -26.68
N LEU A 51 5.93 9.72 -26.84
CA LEU A 51 6.82 9.34 -25.75
C LEU A 51 7.26 10.56 -24.93
N THR A 52 7.52 11.70 -25.59
CA THR A 52 7.81 12.97 -24.92
C THR A 52 6.60 13.50 -24.18
N MET A 53 5.39 13.37 -24.72
CA MET A 53 4.13 13.71 -24.05
C MET A 53 3.86 12.78 -22.86
N ALA A 54 4.10 11.48 -23.01
CA ALA A 54 4.01 10.50 -21.92
C ALA A 54 5.05 10.77 -20.81
N LYS A 55 6.24 11.24 -21.17
CA LYS A 55 7.31 11.62 -20.24
C LYS A 55 7.16 13.03 -19.64
N ARG A 56 6.45 13.93 -20.31
CA ARG A 56 6.03 15.21 -19.72
C ARG A 56 5.00 14.86 -18.65
N GLY A 57 5.47 14.70 -17.42
CA GLY A 57 4.70 14.37 -16.21
C GLY A 57 3.61 15.38 -15.87
N GLY A 58 2.59 15.43 -16.73
CA GLY A 58 1.34 16.17 -16.59
C GLY A 58 0.13 15.31 -16.95
N ILE A 59 0.33 14.04 -17.30
CA ILE A 59 -0.76 13.07 -17.42
C ILE A 59 -1.15 12.67 -15.99
N LYS A 60 -2.35 13.09 -15.58
CA LYS A 60 -2.99 12.80 -14.27
C LYS A 60 -3.44 11.33 -14.15
N GLY A 61 -2.58 10.40 -14.53
CA GLY A 61 -2.80 8.95 -14.41
C GLY A 61 -2.37 8.41 -13.04
N PRO A 62 -2.54 7.10 -12.79
CA PRO A 62 -1.96 6.46 -11.62
C PRO A 62 -0.44 6.67 -11.61
N SER A 63 0.14 6.91 -10.42
CA SER A 63 1.59 6.84 -10.26
C SER A 63 2.06 5.40 -10.49
N ASP A 64 3.36 5.22 -10.74
CA ASP A 64 3.95 3.88 -10.86
C ASP A 64 3.63 3.03 -9.62
N ASP A 65 3.67 3.63 -8.41
CA ASP A 65 3.31 2.98 -7.13
C ASP A 65 1.86 2.45 -7.10
N TRP A 66 0.91 3.21 -7.62
CA TRP A 66 -0.49 2.79 -7.72
C TRP A 66 -0.66 1.73 -8.81
N TYR A 67 0.03 1.89 -9.94
CA TYR A 67 -0.05 0.93 -11.04
C TYR A 67 0.54 -0.43 -10.65
N GLU A 68 1.69 -0.46 -9.98
CA GLU A 68 2.32 -1.70 -9.51
C GLU A 68 1.48 -2.39 -8.44
N ALA A 69 0.95 -1.65 -7.45
CA ALA A 69 0.13 -2.22 -6.39
C ALA A 69 -1.18 -2.84 -6.91
N LEU A 70 -1.83 -2.17 -7.87
CA LEU A 70 -3.07 -2.66 -8.47
C LEU A 70 -2.82 -3.79 -9.48
N SER A 71 -1.69 -3.78 -10.19
CA SER A 71 -1.29 -4.91 -11.04
C SER A 71 -0.99 -6.14 -10.18
N TRP A 72 -0.26 -5.96 -9.08
CA TRP A 72 -0.04 -7.01 -8.09
C TRP A 72 -1.36 -7.57 -7.57
N MET A 73 -2.29 -6.70 -7.17
CA MET A 73 -3.61 -7.11 -6.66
C MET A 73 -4.38 -7.96 -7.67
N ARG A 74 -4.33 -7.61 -8.97
CA ARG A 74 -4.99 -8.37 -10.04
C ARG A 74 -4.53 -9.82 -10.07
N GLU A 75 -3.23 -10.03 -9.92
CA GLU A 75 -2.56 -11.31 -10.11
C GLU A 75 -2.49 -12.15 -8.83
N ASN A 76 -2.54 -11.52 -7.65
CA ASN A 76 -2.24 -12.16 -6.37
C ASN A 76 -3.43 -12.24 -5.39
N THR A 77 -4.59 -11.72 -5.76
CA THR A 77 -5.82 -11.87 -4.96
C THR A 77 -6.83 -12.78 -5.66
N PRO A 78 -7.71 -13.50 -4.94
CA PRO A 78 -8.69 -14.38 -5.57
C PRO A 78 -9.58 -13.64 -6.59
N ASP A 79 -9.98 -14.33 -7.66
CA ASP A 79 -10.89 -13.73 -8.64
C ASP A 79 -12.27 -13.51 -8.00
N PRO A 80 -12.87 -12.31 -8.10
CA PRO A 80 -14.20 -12.05 -7.53
C PRO A 80 -15.33 -12.77 -8.28
N GLY A 81 -15.07 -13.41 -9.43
CA GLY A 81 -16.07 -14.08 -10.27
C GLY A 81 -16.83 -13.15 -11.20
N VAL A 82 -16.35 -11.91 -11.39
CA VAL A 82 -17.00 -10.87 -12.19
C VAL A 82 -16.28 -10.70 -13.53
N ASP A 83 -17.00 -10.93 -14.64
CA ASP A 83 -16.48 -10.68 -15.99
C ASP A 83 -16.52 -9.19 -16.39
N TYR A 84 -15.40 -8.50 -16.21
CA TYR A 84 -15.24 -7.07 -16.51
C TYR A 84 -15.54 -6.63 -17.95
N TYR A 85 -15.74 -7.56 -18.88
CA TYR A 85 -16.09 -7.26 -20.28
C TYR A 85 -17.51 -7.67 -20.67
N ALA A 86 -18.28 -8.22 -19.74
CA ALA A 86 -19.67 -8.61 -19.98
C ALA A 86 -20.62 -7.40 -20.06
N LEU A 87 -21.79 -7.64 -20.65
CA LEU A 87 -22.92 -6.71 -20.61
C LEU A 87 -23.83 -7.10 -19.43
N TYR A 88 -24.05 -6.17 -18.52
CA TYR A 88 -24.80 -6.41 -17.30
C TYR A 88 -26.20 -5.79 -17.35
N PRO A 89 -27.22 -6.46 -16.78
CA PRO A 89 -28.53 -5.85 -16.57
C PRO A 89 -28.47 -4.82 -15.42
N GLU A 90 -29.49 -3.98 -15.30
CA GLU A 90 -29.56 -2.99 -14.21
C GLU A 90 -29.68 -3.63 -12.83
N ASP A 91 -30.31 -4.80 -12.72
CA ASP A 91 -30.54 -5.58 -11.49
C ASP A 91 -29.47 -6.66 -11.26
N TYR A 92 -28.22 -6.39 -11.65
CA TYR A 92 -27.12 -7.35 -11.52
C TYR A 92 -26.90 -7.81 -10.08
N THR A 93 -26.86 -9.12 -9.88
CA THR A 93 -26.52 -9.76 -8.61
C THR A 93 -25.09 -10.29 -8.68
N TYR A 94 -24.25 -9.89 -7.74
CA TYR A 94 -22.87 -10.38 -7.65
C TYR A 94 -22.82 -11.88 -7.30
N PRO A 95 -21.82 -12.63 -7.80
CA PRO A 95 -21.60 -14.00 -7.39
C PRO A 95 -21.16 -14.09 -5.91
N GLU A 96 -21.34 -15.23 -5.27
CA GLU A 96 -20.94 -15.45 -3.86
C GLU A 96 -19.43 -15.26 -3.60
N SER A 97 -18.61 -15.44 -4.63
CA SER A 97 -17.17 -15.19 -4.58
C SER A 97 -16.79 -13.71 -4.56
N ALA A 98 -17.73 -12.81 -4.86
CA ALA A 98 -17.44 -11.39 -4.97
C ALA A 98 -17.09 -10.80 -3.60
N TYR A 99 -16.12 -9.89 -3.63
CA TYR A 99 -15.72 -9.10 -2.49
C TYR A 99 -15.37 -7.70 -2.96
N SER A 100 -15.43 -6.74 -2.04
CA SER A 100 -15.08 -5.35 -2.32
C SER A 100 -13.68 -4.98 -1.82
N VAL A 101 -13.13 -3.93 -2.43
CA VAL A 101 -11.85 -3.32 -2.10
C VAL A 101 -12.10 -1.90 -1.59
N MET A 102 -11.77 -1.66 -0.34
CA MET A 102 -11.88 -0.37 0.29
C MET A 102 -10.71 0.53 -0.10
N SER A 103 -11.00 1.76 -0.52
CA SER A 103 -10.01 2.82 -0.69
C SER A 103 -10.72 4.16 -0.72
N TRP A 104 -9.97 5.26 -0.80
CA TRP A 104 -10.58 6.56 -1.01
C TRP A 104 -11.19 6.66 -2.42
N TRP A 105 -12.27 7.42 -2.56
CA TRP A 105 -13.11 7.45 -3.77
C TRP A 105 -12.35 7.89 -5.03
N ASP A 106 -11.29 8.69 -4.87
CA ASP A 106 -10.36 9.08 -5.93
C ASP A 106 -9.78 7.90 -6.72
N TYR A 107 -9.67 6.71 -6.11
CA TYR A 107 -8.94 5.56 -6.65
C TYR A 107 -9.84 4.46 -7.22
N GLY A 108 -11.16 4.58 -7.10
CA GLY A 108 -12.08 3.50 -7.46
C GLY A 108 -11.98 3.07 -8.91
N HIS A 109 -11.89 4.01 -9.85
CA HIS A 109 -11.71 3.66 -11.27
C HIS A 109 -10.39 2.94 -11.54
N TRP A 110 -9.31 3.26 -10.81
CA TRP A 110 -8.04 2.56 -10.96
C TRP A 110 -8.15 1.13 -10.46
N ILE A 111 -8.79 0.91 -9.31
CA ILE A 111 -9.06 -0.43 -8.77
C ILE A 111 -9.87 -1.27 -9.77
N THR A 112 -10.95 -0.72 -10.34
CA THR A 112 -11.73 -1.43 -11.35
C THR A 112 -10.93 -1.73 -12.61
N ARG A 113 -10.23 -0.73 -13.17
CA ARG A 113 -9.63 -0.83 -14.51
C ARG A 113 -8.28 -1.56 -14.53
N ILE A 114 -7.50 -1.48 -13.46
CA ILE A 114 -6.17 -2.07 -13.39
C ILE A 114 -6.25 -3.38 -12.63
N ALA A 115 -6.76 -3.35 -11.39
CA ALA A 115 -6.81 -4.54 -10.54
C ALA A 115 -7.91 -5.52 -10.94
N HIS A 116 -8.91 -5.10 -11.73
CA HIS A 116 -10.10 -5.90 -11.99
C HIS A 116 -10.71 -6.39 -10.66
N ARG A 117 -10.85 -5.47 -9.70
CA ARG A 117 -11.55 -5.68 -8.42
C ARG A 117 -12.64 -4.62 -8.24
N ILE A 118 -13.58 -4.91 -7.32
CA ILE A 118 -14.79 -4.11 -7.11
C ILE A 118 -14.49 -3.06 -6.03
N PRO A 119 -14.36 -1.77 -6.35
CA PRO A 119 -14.11 -0.76 -5.32
C PRO A 119 -15.39 -0.48 -4.53
N VAL A 120 -15.25 -0.25 -3.22
CA VAL A 120 -16.35 0.27 -2.38
C VAL A 120 -16.76 1.66 -2.85
N ALA A 121 -15.78 2.55 -3.04
CA ALA A 121 -15.99 3.95 -3.39
C ALA A 121 -15.36 4.29 -4.74
N ASN A 122 -15.98 5.19 -5.50
CA ASN A 122 -15.52 5.52 -6.85
C ASN A 122 -15.56 7.02 -7.16
N ASN A 123 -14.97 7.38 -8.30
CA ASN A 123 -14.78 8.76 -8.75
C ASN A 123 -16.10 9.53 -8.99
N PHE A 124 -17.26 8.85 -8.98
CA PHE A 124 -18.59 9.48 -8.99
C PHE A 124 -19.10 9.83 -7.59
N GLN A 125 -18.25 9.77 -6.56
CA GLN A 125 -18.55 10.06 -5.16
C GLN A 125 -19.58 9.10 -4.54
N GLN A 126 -19.71 7.91 -5.11
CA GLN A 126 -20.48 6.81 -4.55
C GLN A 126 -19.60 6.03 -3.56
N GLY A 127 -20.22 5.44 -2.53
CA GLY A 127 -19.53 4.61 -1.54
C GLY A 127 -18.64 5.37 -0.55
N ILE A 128 -18.70 6.71 -0.54
CA ILE A 128 -18.02 7.53 0.47
C ILE A 128 -18.61 7.24 1.86
N GLY A 129 -19.95 7.10 1.95
CA GLY A 129 -20.67 6.89 3.19
C GLY A 129 -20.75 8.14 4.06
N GLY A 130 -21.09 7.94 5.34
CA GLY A 130 -21.09 8.98 6.35
C GLY A 130 -22.37 9.83 6.37
N PRO A 131 -22.37 10.92 7.17
CA PRO A 131 -23.58 11.70 7.45
C PRO A 131 -24.22 12.34 6.22
N HIS A 132 -23.42 12.68 5.21
CA HIS A 132 -23.92 13.26 3.95
C HIS A 132 -24.65 12.25 3.06
N GLN A 133 -24.52 10.95 3.33
CA GLN A 133 -25.19 9.86 2.60
C GLN A 133 -26.09 9.04 3.52
N GLY A 134 -26.73 9.70 4.49
CA GLY A 134 -27.73 9.07 5.38
C GLY A 134 -27.13 8.19 6.48
N ASN A 135 -25.92 8.49 6.95
CA ASN A 135 -25.17 7.70 7.93
C ASN A 135 -24.89 6.26 7.48
N THR A 136 -24.61 6.08 6.18
CA THR A 136 -24.32 4.77 5.58
C THR A 136 -22.85 4.37 5.79
N PRO A 137 -22.55 3.06 5.85
CA PRO A 137 -21.17 2.58 5.81
C PRO A 137 -20.49 3.00 4.50
N GLY A 138 -19.19 3.30 4.56
CA GLY A 138 -18.42 3.69 3.39
C GLY A 138 -17.00 4.12 3.74
N ALA A 139 -16.26 4.59 2.73
CA ALA A 139 -14.85 4.92 2.84
C ALA A 139 -14.54 5.94 3.96
N CYS A 140 -15.27 7.06 4.07
CA CYS A 140 -14.95 8.07 5.08
C CYS A 140 -15.18 7.55 6.51
N VAL A 141 -16.25 6.77 6.70
CA VAL A 141 -16.59 6.16 8.00
C VAL A 141 -15.53 5.15 8.39
N PHE A 142 -15.12 4.29 7.46
CA PHE A 142 -14.07 3.29 7.69
C PHE A 142 -12.76 3.95 8.10
N PHE A 143 -12.25 4.89 7.30
CA PHE A 143 -10.91 5.45 7.49
C PHE A 143 -10.79 6.34 8.73
N ILE A 144 -11.85 7.07 9.10
CA ILE A 144 -11.79 7.99 10.25
C ILE A 144 -12.12 7.31 11.58
N THR A 145 -12.68 6.08 11.56
CA THR A 145 -13.07 5.39 12.78
C THR A 145 -11.83 5.04 13.60
N LYS A 146 -11.97 5.15 14.93
CA LYS A 146 -10.86 4.95 15.87
C LYS A 146 -10.82 3.53 16.43
N ASN A 147 -11.93 2.80 16.37
CA ASN A 147 -12.07 1.46 16.93
C ASN A 147 -12.10 0.42 15.81
N GLU A 148 -11.25 -0.60 15.89
CA GLU A 148 -11.22 -1.68 14.90
C GLU A 148 -12.57 -2.39 14.79
N SER A 149 -13.30 -2.58 15.89
CA SER A 149 -14.62 -3.20 15.88
C SER A 149 -15.66 -2.43 15.08
N GLU A 150 -15.61 -1.10 15.08
CA GLU A 150 -16.52 -0.28 14.26
C GLU A 150 -16.10 -0.29 12.80
N ALA A 151 -14.79 -0.36 12.52
CA ALA A 151 -14.28 -0.51 11.17
C ALA A 151 -14.70 -1.84 10.56
N ASN A 152 -14.66 -2.92 11.36
CA ASN A 152 -15.09 -4.26 10.96
C ASN A 152 -16.57 -4.31 10.62
N LYS A 153 -17.43 -3.59 11.36
CA LYS A 153 -18.85 -3.47 10.98
C LYS A 153 -19.04 -2.85 9.61
N VAL A 154 -18.23 -1.84 9.26
CA VAL A 154 -18.25 -1.23 7.92
C VAL A 154 -17.72 -2.20 6.87
N ALA A 155 -16.63 -2.91 7.18
CA ALA A 155 -16.07 -3.93 6.31
C ALA A 155 -17.07 -5.05 5.99
N ASP A 156 -17.69 -5.63 7.04
CA ASP A 156 -18.68 -6.69 6.94
C ASP A 156 -19.92 -6.23 6.18
N ALA A 157 -20.40 -5.00 6.42
CA ALA A 157 -21.59 -4.47 5.74
C ALA A 157 -21.38 -4.18 4.24
N LEU A 158 -20.12 -4.19 3.78
CA LEU A 158 -19.74 -3.87 2.40
C LEU A 158 -19.02 -5.04 1.72
N ASP A 159 -19.04 -6.23 2.31
CA ASP A 159 -18.33 -7.43 1.85
C ASP A 159 -16.86 -7.14 1.51
N MET A 160 -16.21 -6.30 2.33
CA MET A 160 -14.84 -5.87 2.12
C MET A 160 -13.88 -7.01 2.43
N ARG A 161 -12.92 -7.25 1.53
CA ARG A 161 -11.82 -8.18 1.78
C ARG A 161 -10.44 -7.51 1.78
N TYR A 162 -10.27 -6.43 1.02
CA TYR A 162 -9.00 -5.71 0.97
C TYR A 162 -9.21 -4.23 1.22
N VAL A 163 -8.17 -3.58 1.73
CA VAL A 163 -8.08 -2.13 1.80
C VAL A 163 -6.78 -1.65 1.19
N VAL A 164 -6.86 -0.69 0.28
CA VAL A 164 -5.72 -0.02 -0.34
C VAL A 164 -5.62 1.38 0.22
N THR A 165 -4.47 1.71 0.78
CA THR A 165 -4.16 3.03 1.36
C THR A 165 -2.96 3.63 0.66
N ASP A 166 -2.93 4.96 0.53
CA ASP A 166 -1.73 5.68 0.15
C ASP A 166 -1.33 6.75 1.16
N PHE A 167 -0.11 7.27 1.02
CA PHE A 167 0.42 8.26 1.96
C PHE A 167 -0.44 9.51 2.03
N MET A 168 -1.01 9.94 0.90
CA MET A 168 -1.87 11.13 0.81
C MET A 168 -3.12 11.01 1.68
N MET A 169 -3.69 9.82 1.80
CA MET A 169 -4.84 9.55 2.69
C MET A 169 -4.50 9.73 4.17
N ALA A 170 -3.24 9.49 4.57
CA ALA A 170 -2.75 9.64 5.94
C ALA A 170 -2.03 10.97 6.20
N ASP A 171 -1.68 11.75 5.16
CA ASP A 171 -0.88 12.97 5.26
C ASP A 171 -1.65 14.15 5.87
N ALA A 172 -1.89 14.10 7.19
CA ALA A 172 -2.62 15.12 7.92
C ALA A 172 -1.92 16.49 7.96
N MET A 173 -0.59 16.51 7.78
CA MET A 173 0.25 17.71 7.93
C MET A 173 0.73 18.28 6.59
N GLU A 174 0.14 17.84 5.47
CA GLU A 174 0.42 18.38 4.13
C GLU A 174 1.92 18.32 3.76
N SER A 175 2.59 17.26 4.18
CA SER A 175 4.01 17.02 3.88
C SER A 175 4.26 16.57 2.44
N TYR A 176 3.20 16.11 1.76
CA TYR A 176 3.20 15.69 0.36
C TYR A 176 1.96 16.20 -0.40
N ASN A 177 0.77 15.73 -0.03
CA ASN A 177 -0.52 16.13 -0.61
C ASN A 177 -1.66 15.56 0.25
N ASN A 178 -2.34 16.43 0.99
CA ASN A 178 -3.25 16.06 2.06
C ASN A 178 -4.65 15.68 1.54
N LYS A 179 -5.04 14.41 1.71
CA LYS A 179 -6.43 13.94 1.54
C LYS A 179 -7.11 13.61 2.87
N TYR A 180 -6.33 13.46 3.94
CA TYR A 180 -6.84 13.14 5.27
C TYR A 180 -7.94 14.10 5.75
N TRP A 181 -7.74 15.40 5.56
CA TRP A 181 -8.73 16.40 5.99
C TRP A 181 -10.04 16.33 5.21
N ALA A 182 -9.99 15.94 3.94
CA ALA A 182 -11.20 15.69 3.16
C ALA A 182 -11.95 14.46 3.70
N ILE A 183 -11.24 13.38 4.05
CA ILE A 183 -11.84 12.19 4.68
C ILE A 183 -12.57 12.57 5.98
N ALA A 184 -11.92 13.34 6.85
CA ALA A 184 -12.52 13.83 8.10
C ALA A 184 -13.74 14.72 7.84
N LEU A 185 -13.66 15.63 6.87
CA LEU A 185 -14.77 16.50 6.47
C LEU A 185 -16.00 15.71 6.00
N TRP A 186 -15.81 14.73 5.10
CA TRP A 186 -16.92 13.89 4.60
C TRP A 186 -17.57 13.05 5.70
N ALA A 187 -16.80 12.66 6.70
CA ALA A 187 -17.33 11.96 7.87
C ALA A 187 -17.97 12.89 8.92
N ASN A 188 -17.88 14.22 8.74
CA ASN A 188 -18.26 15.24 9.73
C ASN A 188 -17.59 15.00 11.10
N GLU A 189 -16.29 14.67 11.08
CA GLU A 189 -15.49 14.32 12.24
C GLU A 189 -14.35 15.32 12.44
N THR A 190 -13.94 15.54 13.70
CA THR A 190 -12.73 16.33 13.97
C THR A 190 -11.50 15.53 13.57
N PRO A 191 -10.56 16.11 12.79
CA PRO A 191 -9.41 15.38 12.24
C PRO A 191 -8.38 14.95 13.30
N GLY A 192 -8.44 15.47 14.53
CA GLY A 192 -7.44 15.14 15.57
C GLY A 192 -6.08 15.79 15.33
N CYS A 193 -6.06 16.79 14.45
CA CYS A 193 -4.89 17.60 14.17
C CYS A 193 -5.33 19.03 13.84
N GLU A 194 -4.51 19.99 14.21
CA GLU A 194 -4.69 21.42 13.95
C GLU A 194 -3.40 21.97 13.37
N MET A 195 -3.50 22.86 12.38
CA MET A 195 -2.35 23.50 11.75
C MET A 195 -2.71 24.93 11.35
N TYR A 196 -1.91 25.91 11.77
CA TYR A 196 -2.12 27.31 11.47
C TYR A 196 -0.81 28.01 11.13
N LEU A 197 -0.86 28.94 10.18
CA LEU A 197 0.25 29.81 9.83
C LEU A 197 0.29 31.02 10.75
N THR A 198 1.48 31.37 11.22
CA THR A 198 1.77 32.54 12.04
C THR A 198 2.91 33.35 11.42
N GLU A 199 3.17 34.56 11.92
CA GLU A 199 4.30 35.38 11.48
C GLU A 199 5.67 34.69 11.69
N ARG A 200 5.76 33.76 12.65
CA ARG A 200 7.01 33.05 12.99
C ARG A 200 7.18 31.70 12.29
N GLY A 201 6.12 31.21 11.63
CA GLY A 201 6.10 29.89 11.01
C GLY A 201 4.78 29.17 11.24
N THR A 202 4.81 27.84 11.17
CA THR A 202 3.65 26.97 11.32
C THR A 202 3.52 26.51 12.77
N VAL A 203 2.30 26.53 13.30
CA VAL A 203 1.97 25.94 14.60
C VAL A 203 1.05 24.77 14.35
N PHE A 204 1.39 23.59 14.87
CA PHE A 204 0.54 22.41 14.78
C PHE A 204 0.34 21.72 16.13
N LYS A 205 -0.79 21.03 16.24
CA LYS A 205 -1.08 20.12 17.34
C LYS A 205 -1.68 18.84 16.78
N MET A 206 -1.11 17.70 17.12
CA MET A 206 -1.66 16.38 16.76
C MET A 206 -2.05 15.64 18.04
N ASP A 207 -3.23 15.04 18.06
CA ASP A 207 -3.72 14.30 19.22
C ASP A 207 -4.08 12.84 18.90
N GLU A 208 -4.43 12.11 19.95
CA GLU A 208 -4.74 10.68 19.87
C GLU A 208 -5.85 10.35 18.88
N LYS A 209 -6.75 11.29 18.54
CA LYS A 209 -7.85 11.04 17.60
C LYS A 209 -7.31 10.75 16.21
N TYR A 210 -6.30 11.49 15.76
CA TYR A 210 -5.63 11.26 14.48
C TYR A 210 -4.89 9.91 14.49
N PHE A 211 -4.07 9.69 15.53
CA PHE A 211 -3.22 8.50 15.62
C PHE A 211 -4.00 7.19 15.80
N ASN A 212 -5.25 7.27 16.27
CA ASN A 212 -6.11 6.11 16.41
C ASN A 212 -7.03 5.86 15.21
N THR A 213 -7.09 6.73 14.21
CA THR A 213 -7.89 6.47 13.00
C THR A 213 -7.40 5.21 12.25
N MET A 214 -8.32 4.52 11.57
CA MET A 214 -7.96 3.35 10.76
C MET A 214 -6.95 3.69 9.66
N VAL A 215 -7.07 4.85 9.02
CA VAL A 215 -6.10 5.24 7.98
C VAL A 215 -4.69 5.39 8.54
N THR A 216 -4.53 5.97 9.74
CA THR A 216 -3.22 6.07 10.40
C THR A 216 -2.73 4.71 10.88
N LYS A 217 -3.60 3.90 11.51
CA LYS A 217 -3.28 2.54 11.96
C LYS A 217 -2.76 1.66 10.82
N LEU A 218 -3.45 1.69 9.69
CA LEU A 218 -3.04 0.94 8.50
C LEU A 218 -1.78 1.56 7.89
N HIS A 219 -1.82 2.84 7.52
CA HIS A 219 -0.81 3.39 6.64
C HIS A 219 0.46 3.86 7.36
N MET A 220 0.33 4.55 8.50
CA MET A 220 1.50 5.07 9.23
C MET A 220 2.14 4.01 10.12
N PHE A 221 1.36 3.04 10.60
CA PHE A 221 1.80 2.09 11.63
C PHE A 221 1.80 0.63 11.18
N ASP A 222 1.46 0.31 9.94
CA ASP A 222 1.46 -1.08 9.43
C ASP A 222 0.58 -2.04 10.24
N GLY A 223 -0.42 -1.51 10.97
CA GLY A 223 -1.26 -2.27 11.90
C GLY A 223 -0.59 -2.61 13.24
N ARG A 224 0.58 -2.06 13.56
CA ARG A 224 1.33 -2.34 14.80
C ARG A 224 0.91 -1.46 15.97
N GLU A 225 1.28 -1.89 17.18
CA GLU A 225 1.10 -1.09 18.39
C GLU A 225 2.08 0.07 18.44
N ILE A 226 1.60 1.26 18.80
CA ILE A 226 2.44 2.43 19.06
C ILE A 226 2.05 3.05 20.39
N ILE A 227 3.03 3.21 21.27
CA ILE A 227 2.88 3.94 22.53
C ILE A 227 3.85 5.11 22.47
N TYR A 228 3.32 6.31 22.62
CA TYR A 228 4.11 7.52 22.54
C TYR A 228 3.74 8.49 23.66
N LYS A 229 4.76 8.95 24.39
CA LYS A 229 4.60 9.77 25.60
C LYS A 229 4.24 11.23 25.31
N GLY A 230 4.20 11.64 24.04
CA GLY A 230 4.01 13.01 23.64
C GLY A 230 5.30 13.82 23.74
N GLU A 231 5.44 14.82 22.88
CA GLU A 231 6.52 15.80 22.99
C GLU A 231 6.12 17.16 22.40
N TYR A 232 6.76 18.22 22.89
CA TYR A 232 6.71 19.52 22.24
C TYR A 232 7.69 19.54 21.08
N VAL A 233 7.26 20.09 19.96
CA VAL A 233 8.07 20.26 18.77
C VAL A 233 8.38 21.73 18.62
N GLY A 234 9.64 22.09 18.88
CA GLY A 234 10.03 23.49 19.01
C GLY A 234 9.30 24.18 20.17
N LYS A 235 8.95 25.47 19.99
CA LYS A 235 8.35 26.28 21.06
C LYS A 235 6.82 26.31 21.08
N SER A 236 6.17 25.92 19.99
CA SER A 236 4.75 26.21 19.77
C SER A 236 3.92 25.02 19.32
N SER A 237 4.56 23.97 18.80
CA SER A 237 3.85 22.80 18.28
C SER A 237 3.95 21.62 19.25
N SER A 238 3.02 20.67 19.15
CA SER A 238 3.06 19.48 19.99
C SER A 238 2.43 18.26 19.33
N ILE A 239 2.96 17.11 19.71
CA ILE A 239 2.36 15.81 19.47
C ILE A 239 1.93 15.31 20.85
N MET A 240 0.62 15.19 21.07
CA MET A 240 0.09 14.76 22.35
C MET A 240 0.38 13.27 22.59
N PRO A 241 0.40 12.80 23.85
CA PRO A 241 0.56 11.38 24.14
C PRO A 241 -0.57 10.56 23.49
N PHE A 242 -0.24 9.36 23.01
CA PHE A 242 -1.23 8.44 22.47
C PHE A 242 -0.81 6.98 22.63
N HIS A 243 -1.80 6.10 22.66
CA HIS A 243 -1.62 4.66 22.56
C HIS A 243 -2.51 4.13 21.45
N THR A 244 -1.88 3.72 20.35
CA THR A 244 -2.55 3.07 19.23
C THR A 244 -2.40 1.57 19.37
N LYS A 245 -3.53 0.88 19.57
CA LYS A 245 -3.57 -0.58 19.67
C LYS A 245 -3.27 -1.24 18.31
N PRO A 246 -2.63 -2.42 18.31
CA PRO A 246 -2.37 -3.19 17.10
C PRO A 246 -3.69 -3.70 16.49
N LEU A 247 -3.73 -3.80 15.16
CA LEU A 247 -4.86 -4.38 14.42
C LEU A 247 -4.84 -5.90 14.51
N ARG A 248 -6.01 -6.50 14.74
CA ARG A 248 -6.20 -7.94 14.92
C ARG A 248 -6.78 -8.64 13.70
N HIS A 249 -7.40 -7.87 12.81
CA HIS A 249 -8.14 -8.35 11.66
C HIS A 249 -7.62 -7.80 10.33
N TYR A 250 -6.49 -7.08 10.34
CA TYR A 250 -5.88 -6.51 9.15
C TYR A 250 -4.41 -6.89 9.11
N ARG A 251 -3.96 -7.43 7.97
CA ARG A 251 -2.55 -7.74 7.71
C ARG A 251 -2.07 -7.04 6.45
N LEU A 252 -0.87 -6.50 6.48
CA LEU A 252 -0.21 -5.99 5.27
C LEU A 252 0.12 -7.19 4.38
N VAL A 253 -0.23 -7.12 3.10
CA VAL A 253 0.04 -8.21 2.13
C VAL A 253 0.94 -7.76 0.97
N TYR A 254 1.04 -6.44 0.75
CA TYR A 254 1.90 -5.83 -0.26
C TYR A 254 2.18 -4.36 0.05
N GLU A 255 3.36 -3.89 -0.33
CA GLU A 255 3.68 -2.47 -0.36
C GLU A 255 4.50 -2.02 -1.58
N SER A 256 4.29 -0.77 -2.01
CA SER A 256 4.96 -0.17 -3.16
C SER A 256 6.42 0.18 -2.88
N SER A 257 7.19 0.34 -3.96
CA SER A 257 8.64 0.59 -3.93
C SER A 257 9.04 1.99 -3.43
N LYS A 258 8.27 3.03 -3.77
CA LYS A 258 8.54 4.38 -3.27
C LYS A 258 8.22 4.48 -1.78
N HIS A 259 9.17 5.00 -1.02
CA HIS A 259 9.00 5.33 0.39
C HIS A 259 8.93 6.83 0.59
N VAL A 260 8.09 7.24 1.53
CA VAL A 260 7.91 8.61 2.01
C VAL A 260 8.30 8.65 3.47
N PHE A 261 9.04 9.68 3.84
CA PHE A 261 9.48 9.88 5.19
C PHE A 261 9.20 11.32 5.62
N PRO A 262 8.09 11.55 6.35
CA PRO A 262 7.75 12.87 6.82
C PRO A 262 8.68 13.31 7.97
N HIS A 263 8.99 14.61 7.99
CA HIS A 263 9.83 15.24 8.98
C HIS A 263 9.47 16.70 9.16
N VAL A 264 9.76 17.21 10.35
CA VAL A 264 9.60 18.61 10.72
C VAL A 264 10.82 19.41 10.26
N VAL A 265 10.58 20.63 9.80
CA VAL A 265 11.61 21.63 9.54
C VAL A 265 11.45 22.75 10.55
N LEU A 266 12.48 22.99 11.36
CA LEU A 266 12.55 24.05 12.35
C LEU A 266 13.57 25.11 11.94
N ASN A 267 13.36 26.35 12.37
CA ASN A 267 14.44 27.32 12.41
C ASN A 267 15.40 26.93 13.54
N ALA A 268 16.68 26.76 13.24
CA ALA A 268 17.67 26.26 14.19
C ALA A 268 17.98 27.26 15.34
N ALA A 269 17.80 28.56 15.12
CA ALA A 269 18.05 29.58 16.13
C ALA A 269 16.83 29.86 17.01
N THR A 270 15.64 29.90 16.40
CA THR A 270 14.40 30.26 17.13
C THR A 270 13.62 29.06 17.60
N GLU A 271 13.86 27.87 17.05
CA GLU A 271 13.07 26.64 17.24
C GLU A 271 11.62 26.77 16.77
N ASP A 272 11.32 27.77 15.94
CA ASP A 272 10.01 27.91 15.33
C ASP A 272 9.86 26.89 14.20
N VAL A 273 8.80 26.08 14.27
CA VAL A 273 8.45 25.15 13.19
C VAL A 273 8.13 25.94 11.93
N GLN A 274 8.83 25.64 10.84
CA GLN A 274 8.65 26.30 9.55
C GLN A 274 7.66 25.52 8.68
N ALA A 275 7.78 24.19 8.64
CA ALA A 275 6.92 23.33 7.84
C ALA A 275 7.02 21.86 8.29
N TRP A 276 6.04 21.05 7.88
CA TRP A 276 6.22 19.62 7.67
C TRP A 276 6.60 19.38 6.22
N LYS A 277 7.61 18.54 5.99
CA LYS A 277 8.03 18.12 4.65
C LYS A 277 8.17 16.61 4.65
N SER A 278 8.36 16.05 3.46
CA SER A 278 8.70 14.64 3.31
C SER A 278 9.92 14.48 2.43
N TYR A 279 10.74 13.50 2.76
CA TYR A 279 11.66 12.90 1.80
C TYR A 279 10.95 11.79 1.06
N HIS A 280 11.26 11.62 -0.22
CA HIS A 280 10.75 10.53 -1.02
C HIS A 280 11.89 9.88 -1.80
N GLY A 281 11.97 8.56 -1.71
CA GLY A 281 13.01 7.75 -2.36
C GLY A 281 12.43 6.48 -2.94
N MET A 282 13.09 5.95 -3.96
CA MET A 282 12.77 4.62 -4.48
C MET A 282 13.51 3.57 -3.68
N ASN A 283 12.83 2.47 -3.40
CA ASN A 283 13.30 1.27 -2.72
C ASN A 283 13.71 1.51 -1.26
N TYR A 284 13.56 0.47 -0.44
CA TYR A 284 14.11 0.44 0.91
C TYR A 284 15.61 0.14 0.82
N THR A 285 16.45 1.12 1.17
CA THR A 285 17.92 1.03 0.97
C THR A 285 18.67 1.31 2.26
N GLU A 286 19.93 0.83 2.37
CA GLU A 286 20.83 1.18 3.48
C GLU A 286 20.97 2.69 3.67
N LYS A 287 20.91 3.46 2.58
CA LYS A 287 20.94 4.91 2.61
C LYS A 287 19.70 5.49 3.30
N LEU A 288 18.52 4.92 3.06
CA LEU A 288 17.29 5.34 3.71
C LEU A 288 17.31 5.02 5.20
N LEU A 289 17.84 3.84 5.58
CA LEU A 289 18.04 3.43 6.98
C LEU A 289 19.02 4.35 7.73
N ALA A 290 20.16 4.68 7.12
CA ALA A 290 21.11 5.63 7.70
C ALA A 290 20.45 7.01 7.89
N PHE A 291 19.65 7.43 6.90
CA PHE A 291 18.95 8.70 6.95
C PHE A 291 17.81 8.74 7.98
N GLU A 292 17.19 7.59 8.29
CA GLU A 292 16.25 7.43 9.41
C GLU A 292 16.90 7.71 10.76
N GLN A 293 18.07 7.15 10.99
CA GLN A 293 18.81 7.44 12.22
C GLN A 293 19.14 8.93 12.34
N GLU A 294 19.59 9.56 11.26
CA GLU A 294 19.89 11.00 11.24
C GLU A 294 18.65 11.86 11.51
N LEU A 295 17.50 11.55 10.91
CA LEU A 295 16.26 12.29 11.13
C LEU A 295 15.72 12.13 12.56
N HIS A 296 15.87 10.95 13.17
CA HIS A 296 15.49 10.74 14.56
C HIS A 296 16.38 11.50 15.54
N SER A 297 17.70 11.55 15.30
CA SER A 297 18.61 12.39 16.09
C SER A 297 18.43 13.89 15.81
N GLY A 298 17.95 14.20 14.61
CA GLY A 298 17.87 15.53 14.04
C GLY A 298 19.21 16.08 13.55
N PHE A 299 19.19 16.93 12.53
CA PHE A 299 20.40 17.50 11.93
C PHE A 299 20.15 18.87 11.27
N HIS A 300 21.22 19.66 11.09
CA HIS A 300 21.17 20.92 10.34
C HIS A 300 21.17 20.66 8.83
N ASP A 301 20.30 21.33 8.08
CA ASP A 301 20.23 21.16 6.64
C ASP A 301 21.57 21.55 5.96
N PRO A 302 22.20 20.66 5.18
CA PRO A 302 23.50 20.92 4.57
C PRO A 302 23.53 22.11 3.60
N LYS A 303 22.38 22.45 3.00
CA LYS A 303 22.24 23.58 2.06
C LYS A 303 21.80 24.86 2.76
N ASN A 304 21.17 24.75 3.93
CA ASN A 304 20.76 25.89 4.74
C ASN A 304 20.91 25.58 6.24
N PRO A 305 22.09 25.86 6.85
CA PRO A 305 22.36 25.54 8.25
C PRO A 305 21.41 26.22 9.26
N ASP A 306 20.67 27.25 8.86
CA ASP A 306 19.64 27.90 9.69
C ASP A 306 18.39 27.02 9.87
N LEU A 307 18.29 25.90 9.16
CA LEU A 307 17.20 24.95 9.27
C LEU A 307 17.67 23.67 9.99
N PHE A 308 16.87 23.23 10.95
CA PHE A 308 17.02 21.96 11.63
C PHE A 308 15.92 21.00 11.17
N ARG A 309 16.26 19.73 10.93
CA ARG A 309 15.33 18.69 10.45
C ARG A 309 15.27 17.58 11.46
N TRP A 310 14.05 17.13 11.77
CA TRP A 310 13.85 16.09 12.77
C TRP A 310 12.51 15.38 12.55
N THR A 311 12.41 14.12 12.96
CA THR A 311 11.15 13.37 12.96
C THR A 311 10.97 12.55 14.25
N PRO A 312 9.74 12.43 14.79
CA PRO A 312 9.46 11.61 15.96
C PRO A 312 9.89 10.15 15.78
N SER A 313 10.35 9.52 16.87
CA SER A 313 10.86 8.14 16.86
C SER A 313 9.86 7.06 16.46
N PHE A 314 8.56 7.36 16.48
CA PHE A 314 7.52 6.42 16.04
C PHE A 314 7.27 6.46 14.53
N ILE A 315 7.78 7.47 13.82
CA ILE A 315 7.63 7.61 12.36
C ILE A 315 8.80 6.92 11.68
N SER A 316 8.53 5.82 10.99
CA SER A 316 9.51 5.19 10.08
C SER A 316 9.22 5.56 8.63
N PRO A 317 10.14 5.31 7.69
CA PRO A 317 9.83 5.39 6.26
C PRO A 317 8.64 4.49 5.91
N VAL A 318 7.61 5.08 5.28
CA VAL A 318 6.40 4.37 4.87
C VAL A 318 6.34 4.27 3.35
N SER A 319 5.97 3.12 2.81
CA SER A 319 5.70 3.00 1.38
C SER A 319 4.54 3.89 0.93
N PHE A 320 4.55 4.31 -0.34
CA PHE A 320 3.57 5.24 -0.88
C PHE A 320 2.17 4.62 -0.98
N VAL A 321 2.07 3.34 -1.38
CA VAL A 321 0.81 2.57 -1.45
C VAL A 321 0.98 1.26 -0.68
N LYS A 322 -0.03 0.91 0.11
CA LYS A 322 -0.09 -0.34 0.88
C LYS A 322 -1.41 -1.06 0.63
N VAL A 323 -1.35 -2.38 0.52
CA VAL A 323 -2.52 -3.25 0.43
C VAL A 323 -2.60 -4.10 1.69
N PHE A 324 -3.74 -4.08 2.36
CA PHE A 324 -4.04 -4.93 3.50
C PHE A 324 -5.19 -5.88 3.16
N GLU A 325 -5.18 -7.07 3.74
CA GLU A 325 -6.31 -8.00 3.73
C GLU A 325 -7.02 -7.97 5.08
N TYR A 326 -8.36 -7.91 5.03
CA TYR A 326 -9.25 -8.06 6.17
C TYR A 326 -9.53 -9.56 6.39
N VAL A 327 -9.13 -10.07 7.56
CA VAL A 327 -9.15 -11.48 7.92
C VAL A 327 -9.86 -11.70 9.25
N LYS A 328 -10.39 -12.91 9.46
CA LYS A 328 -10.96 -13.29 10.75
C LYS A 328 -9.89 -13.30 11.86
N GLY A 329 -8.67 -13.70 11.52
CA GLY A 329 -7.53 -13.79 12.43
C GLY A 329 -7.57 -15.06 13.28
N ALA A 330 -6.41 -15.71 13.44
CA ALA A 330 -6.29 -16.92 14.24
C ALA A 330 -6.42 -16.58 15.73
N ARG A 331 -7.18 -17.38 16.48
CA ARG A 331 -7.40 -17.20 17.92
C ARG A 331 -6.36 -17.99 18.71
N ILE A 332 -5.39 -17.31 19.31
CA ILE A 332 -4.39 -17.93 20.18
C ILE A 332 -4.91 -17.89 21.62
N LYS A 333 -5.13 -19.06 22.23
CA LYS A 333 -5.69 -19.18 23.59
C LYS A 333 -4.88 -20.13 24.44
N GLY A 334 -4.82 -19.88 25.74
CA GLY A 334 -4.28 -20.85 26.68
C GLY A 334 -4.23 -20.32 28.10
N SER A 335 -3.53 -21.08 28.94
CA SER A 335 -3.37 -20.79 30.36
C SER A 335 -2.02 -20.11 30.61
N ALA A 336 -1.99 -19.16 31.53
CA ALA A 336 -0.77 -18.52 32.04
C ALA A 336 -0.99 -18.12 33.51
N PRO A 337 0.06 -18.00 34.35
CA PRO A 337 -0.10 -17.64 35.75
C PRO A 337 -0.97 -16.39 35.94
N ASN A 338 -1.85 -16.42 36.94
CA ASN A 338 -2.73 -15.28 37.19
C ASN A 338 -1.92 -14.03 37.54
N GLY A 339 -2.19 -12.92 36.86
CA GLY A 339 -1.45 -11.66 36.98
C GLY A 339 -0.18 -11.56 36.15
N SER A 340 0.21 -12.61 35.40
CA SER A 340 1.38 -12.54 34.51
C SER A 340 1.09 -11.67 33.28
N ILE A 341 2.13 -11.03 32.76
CA ILE A 341 2.10 -10.33 31.48
C ILE A 341 2.35 -11.37 30.39
N VAL A 342 1.43 -11.46 29.43
CA VAL A 342 1.56 -12.33 28.27
C VAL A 342 1.74 -11.46 27.03
N ALA A 343 2.74 -11.78 26.22
CA ALA A 343 2.97 -11.13 24.93
C ALA A 343 3.06 -12.16 23.81
N ILE A 344 2.62 -11.75 22.62
CA ILE A 344 2.82 -12.48 21.36
C ILE A 344 3.50 -11.51 20.39
N VAL A 345 4.60 -11.95 19.77
CA VAL A 345 5.46 -11.11 18.94
C VAL A 345 5.85 -11.85 17.67
N THR A 346 5.87 -11.17 16.53
CA THR A 346 6.47 -11.70 15.29
C THR A 346 7.19 -10.58 14.53
N ASN A 347 8.24 -10.96 13.81
CA ASN A 347 8.89 -10.09 12.83
C ASN A 347 8.20 -10.23 11.48
N ILE A 348 7.85 -9.10 10.87
CA ILE A 348 7.23 -9.02 9.55
C ILE A 348 8.25 -8.48 8.56
N THR A 349 8.44 -9.17 7.44
CA THR A 349 9.30 -8.75 6.33
C THR A 349 8.44 -8.47 5.10
N THR A 350 8.53 -7.25 4.56
CA THR A 350 7.76 -6.85 3.38
C THR A 350 8.43 -7.26 2.08
N ASN A 351 7.69 -7.17 0.97
CA ASN A 351 8.19 -7.38 -0.39
C ASN A 351 9.26 -6.35 -0.84
N GLN A 352 9.48 -5.29 -0.06
CA GLN A 352 10.55 -4.31 -0.27
C GLN A 352 11.77 -4.57 0.64
N GLY A 353 11.74 -5.63 1.45
CA GLY A 353 12.79 -5.96 2.42
C GLY A 353 12.76 -5.09 3.69
N ARG A 354 11.68 -4.33 3.91
CA ARG A 354 11.48 -3.58 5.15
C ARG A 354 10.99 -4.53 6.24
N GLU A 355 11.54 -4.38 7.44
CA GLU A 355 11.17 -5.20 8.59
C GLU A 355 10.48 -4.36 9.67
N PHE A 356 9.48 -4.93 10.33
CA PHE A 356 8.86 -4.34 11.50
C PHE A 356 8.30 -5.40 12.44
N ILE A 357 8.16 -5.04 13.72
CA ILE A 357 7.63 -5.95 14.74
C ILE A 357 6.13 -5.74 14.89
N TYR A 358 5.37 -6.82 14.79
CA TYR A 358 3.99 -6.90 15.21
C TYR A 358 3.90 -7.57 16.58
N SER A 359 3.19 -6.94 17.52
CA SER A 359 3.06 -7.47 18.88
C SER A 359 1.71 -7.15 19.51
N GLN A 360 1.23 -8.04 20.39
CA GLN A 360 0.14 -7.77 21.32
C GLN A 360 0.55 -8.16 22.74
N THR A 361 0.03 -7.44 23.73
CA THR A 361 0.26 -7.72 25.15
C THR A 361 -1.06 -7.74 25.90
N THR A 362 -1.18 -8.62 26.90
CA THR A 362 -2.32 -8.68 27.83
C THR A 362 -1.86 -9.12 29.22
N ILE A 363 -2.73 -8.95 30.22
CA ILE A 363 -2.52 -9.49 31.57
C ILE A 363 -3.39 -10.74 31.70
N SER A 364 -2.79 -11.86 32.11
CA SER A 364 -3.48 -13.12 32.33
C SER A 364 -4.35 -13.06 33.58
N ASN A 365 -5.57 -13.60 33.50
CA ASN A 365 -6.44 -13.84 34.67
C ASN A 365 -6.44 -15.33 35.10
N GLY A 366 -5.39 -16.07 34.73
CA GLY A 366 -5.35 -17.53 34.70
C GLY A 366 -5.49 -18.09 33.28
N SER A 367 -5.99 -17.29 32.35
CA SER A 367 -6.05 -17.55 30.91
C SER A 367 -5.78 -16.29 30.10
N TYR A 368 -5.50 -16.44 28.81
CA TYR A 368 -5.32 -15.34 27.88
C TYR A 368 -5.89 -15.66 26.50
N GLU A 369 -6.13 -14.61 25.70
CA GLU A 369 -6.60 -14.71 24.32
C GLU A 369 -6.04 -13.57 23.45
N PHE A 370 -5.47 -13.96 22.31
CA PHE A 370 -5.11 -13.07 21.22
C PHE A 370 -5.84 -13.45 19.93
N VAL A 371 -6.02 -12.46 19.06
CA VAL A 371 -6.44 -12.68 17.67
C VAL A 371 -5.34 -12.10 16.80
N VAL A 372 -4.68 -12.94 16.00
CA VAL A 372 -3.54 -12.52 15.18
C VAL A 372 -3.85 -12.60 13.68
N PRO A 373 -3.48 -11.58 12.89
CA PRO A 373 -3.88 -11.52 11.49
C PRO A 373 -2.85 -12.14 10.52
N TYR A 374 -1.60 -12.36 10.93
CA TYR A 374 -0.59 -12.92 10.03
C TYR A 374 -0.51 -14.44 10.18
N SER A 375 -0.39 -15.13 9.05
CA SER A 375 0.06 -16.52 9.03
C SER A 375 1.58 -16.54 9.01
N THR A 376 2.17 -17.54 9.66
CA THR A 376 3.62 -17.78 9.64
C THR A 376 4.00 -18.77 8.54
N GLU A 377 3.00 -19.30 7.84
CA GLU A 377 3.15 -20.15 6.68
C GLU A 377 2.84 -19.35 5.41
N GLY A 378 3.20 -19.91 4.26
CA GLY A 378 2.97 -19.26 2.97
C GLY A 378 1.49 -19.27 2.55
N PRO A 379 1.19 -18.64 1.40
CA PRO A 379 -0.14 -18.66 0.79
C PRO A 379 -0.72 -20.06 0.57
N VAL A 380 -2.05 -20.16 0.63
CA VAL A 380 -2.81 -21.39 0.29
C VAL A 380 -3.55 -21.25 -1.03
N GLU A 381 -3.86 -22.38 -1.68
CA GLU A 381 -4.64 -22.41 -2.91
C GLU A 381 -6.00 -21.71 -2.74
N GLY A 382 -6.34 -20.82 -3.67
CA GLY A 382 -7.57 -20.00 -3.61
C GLY A 382 -7.52 -18.85 -2.60
N GLY A 383 -6.41 -18.68 -1.88
CA GLY A 383 -6.15 -17.56 -0.99
C GLY A 383 -5.41 -16.40 -1.67
N THR A 384 -5.01 -15.41 -0.86
CA THR A 384 -4.12 -14.33 -1.30
C THR A 384 -2.70 -14.87 -1.43
N ASN A 385 -2.06 -14.64 -2.57
CA ASN A 385 -0.62 -14.87 -2.74
C ASN A 385 0.16 -13.66 -2.19
N PHE A 386 0.19 -13.51 -0.87
CA PHE A 386 0.81 -12.35 -0.19
C PHE A 386 2.34 -12.38 -0.27
N ASP A 387 2.96 -11.21 -0.41
CA ASP A 387 4.42 -11.06 -0.48
C ASP A 387 5.03 -10.52 0.83
N VAL A 388 4.22 -10.42 1.88
CA VAL A 388 4.62 -9.98 3.22
C VAL A 388 4.62 -11.20 4.12
N LEU A 389 5.78 -11.52 4.70
CA LEU A 389 6.00 -12.75 5.44
C LEU A 389 6.14 -12.47 6.93
N ALA A 390 5.52 -13.30 7.76
CA ALA A 390 5.72 -13.31 9.20
C ALA A 390 6.65 -14.46 9.60
N SER A 391 7.57 -14.19 10.51
CA SER A 391 8.29 -15.26 11.21
C SER A 391 7.35 -16.00 12.18
N PRO A 392 7.70 -17.22 12.64
CA PRO A 392 6.99 -17.85 13.74
C PRO A 392 6.75 -16.90 14.92
N TYR A 393 5.57 -16.99 15.53
CA TYR A 393 5.23 -16.15 16.67
C TYR A 393 6.00 -16.59 17.90
N ILE A 394 6.57 -15.63 18.63
CA ILE A 394 7.19 -15.84 19.93
C ILE A 394 6.19 -15.40 21.01
N MET A 395 5.64 -16.40 21.71
CA MET A 395 4.79 -16.25 22.87
C MET A 395 5.64 -16.16 24.13
N ARG A 396 5.37 -15.18 25.00
CA ARG A 396 6.08 -15.00 26.26
C ARG A 396 5.11 -14.78 27.42
N SER A 397 5.43 -15.35 28.58
CA SER A 397 4.79 -15.01 29.86
C SER A 397 5.86 -14.54 30.83
N GLY A 398 5.57 -13.46 31.56
CA GLY A 398 6.51 -12.84 32.48
C GLY A 398 5.84 -12.04 33.59
N HIS A 399 6.66 -11.36 34.38
CA HIS A 399 6.20 -10.49 35.47
C HIS A 399 7.00 -9.18 35.49
N LEU A 400 6.46 -8.17 36.19
CA LEU A 400 7.14 -6.89 36.31
C LEU A 400 8.18 -6.95 37.43
N GLU A 401 9.43 -6.64 37.11
CA GLU A 401 10.56 -6.55 38.02
C GLU A 401 11.34 -5.26 37.73
N ASN A 402 11.49 -4.38 38.74
CA ASN A 402 12.22 -3.11 38.64
C ASN A 402 11.82 -2.25 37.41
N GLU A 403 10.52 -2.06 37.18
CA GLU A 403 9.94 -1.33 36.04
C GLU A 403 10.22 -1.95 34.65
N THR A 404 10.82 -3.15 34.60
CA THR A 404 11.06 -3.94 33.39
C THR A 404 10.29 -5.25 33.45
N ILE A 405 10.07 -5.89 32.29
CA ILE A 405 9.41 -7.19 32.24
C ILE A 405 10.49 -8.28 32.25
N ALA A 406 10.47 -9.13 33.27
CA ALA A 406 11.24 -10.37 33.30
C ALA A 406 10.41 -11.48 32.64
N TRP A 407 10.92 -12.09 31.58
CA TRP A 407 10.25 -13.18 30.86
C TRP A 407 10.61 -14.54 31.46
N ASP A 408 9.61 -15.27 31.93
CA ASP A 408 9.76 -16.55 32.62
C ASP A 408 9.68 -17.73 31.64
N ILE A 409 8.82 -17.61 30.63
CA ILE A 409 8.52 -18.66 29.66
C ILE A 409 8.51 -18.04 28.27
N GLU A 410 9.12 -18.72 27.31
CA GLU A 410 9.06 -18.43 25.89
C GLU A 410 8.67 -19.69 25.12
N LYS A 411 7.77 -19.54 24.13
CA LYS A 411 7.38 -20.60 23.19
C LYS A 411 7.25 -20.04 21.79
N GLU A 412 7.74 -20.79 20.82
CA GLU A 412 7.47 -20.54 19.41
C GLU A 412 6.13 -21.16 19.01
N VAL A 413 5.37 -20.47 18.17
CA VAL A 413 4.05 -20.85 17.68
C VAL A 413 3.97 -20.58 16.19
N GLU A 414 3.73 -21.64 15.41
CA GLU A 414 3.35 -21.53 14.01
C GLU A 414 1.84 -21.33 13.89
N VAL A 415 1.42 -20.53 12.91
CA VAL A 415 0.02 -20.22 12.64
C VAL A 415 -0.24 -20.44 11.15
N ASP A 416 -1.06 -21.45 10.84
CA ASP A 416 -1.41 -21.82 9.46
C ASP A 416 -2.39 -20.81 8.85
N GLU A 417 -2.29 -20.63 7.54
CA GLU A 417 -3.09 -19.65 6.80
C GLU A 417 -4.59 -19.93 6.87
N ARG A 418 -5.01 -21.20 6.93
CA ARG A 418 -6.42 -21.55 7.10
C ARG A 418 -6.90 -21.22 8.51
N GLU A 419 -6.03 -21.23 9.51
CA GLU A 419 -6.38 -20.80 10.86
C GLU A 419 -6.69 -19.30 10.89
N VAL A 420 -5.95 -18.50 10.12
CA VAL A 420 -6.17 -17.06 9.97
C VAL A 420 -7.46 -16.76 9.21
N ILE A 421 -7.65 -17.36 8.03
CA ILE A 421 -8.82 -17.10 7.17
C ILE A 421 -10.11 -17.57 7.85
N GLU A 422 -10.11 -18.76 8.47
CA GLU A 422 -11.30 -19.33 9.08
C GLU A 422 -11.51 -18.86 10.54
N GLY A 423 -10.50 -18.27 11.16
CA GLY A 423 -10.50 -17.87 12.56
C GLY A 423 -10.48 -19.05 13.52
N LYS A 424 -9.67 -20.07 13.23
CA LYS A 424 -9.53 -21.25 14.10
C LYS A 424 -8.78 -20.90 15.38
N THR A 425 -8.92 -21.77 16.38
CA THR A 425 -8.25 -21.62 17.67
C THR A 425 -6.99 -22.46 17.71
N VAL A 426 -5.87 -21.85 18.10
CA VAL A 426 -4.59 -22.50 18.41
C VAL A 426 -4.41 -22.46 19.92
N SER A 427 -4.19 -23.62 20.54
CA SER A 427 -4.05 -23.74 22.00
C SER A 427 -2.59 -23.77 22.44
N VAL A 428 -2.19 -22.84 23.31
CA VAL A 428 -0.80 -22.68 23.76
C VAL A 428 -0.76 -22.39 25.26
N ASP A 429 -0.37 -23.35 26.10
CA ASP A 429 -0.21 -23.11 27.54
C ASP A 429 1.17 -22.57 27.87
N LEU A 430 1.24 -21.51 28.69
CA LEU A 430 2.45 -20.88 29.19
C LEU A 430 2.56 -21.09 30.70
N LEU A 431 2.70 -22.35 31.10
CA LEU A 431 2.89 -22.76 32.50
C LEU A 431 4.26 -23.41 32.65
N LEU A 432 4.93 -23.14 33.77
CA LEU A 432 6.13 -23.90 34.16
C LEU A 432 5.69 -25.34 34.45
N LEU A 433 6.35 -26.32 33.85
CA LEU A 433 6.15 -27.72 34.25
C LEU A 433 6.58 -27.86 35.71
N PRO A 434 5.79 -28.52 36.58
CA PRO A 434 6.23 -28.80 37.93
C PRO A 434 7.50 -29.66 37.87
N SER A 435 8.54 -29.18 38.55
CA SER A 435 9.84 -29.85 38.73
C SER A 435 9.72 -31.16 39.49
#